data_AF-A0A8S1QG41-F1
#
_entry.id   AF-A0A8S1QG41-F1
#
_cell.length_a   1.000
_cell.length_b   1.000
_cell.length_c   1.000
_cell.angle_alpha   90.00
_cell.angle_beta   90.00
_cell.angle_gamma   90.00
#
_symmetry.space_group_name_H-M   'P 1'
#
loop_
_entity.id
_entity.type
_entity.pdbx_description
1 polymer ?
#
loop_
_entity_poly.entity_id
_entity_poly.type
_entity_poly.pdbx_seq_one_letter_code
_entity_poly.pdbx_strand_id
1 'polypeptide(L)'
;MTDILIMYRIELGQDLMFKFIEELFEKIQDGYLREGLIQEIKIMQKLKSSYIATFLDVMKMNNNYYIIQEYCDGGNFDEQIYIKYISDF
;
A
#
# COMPACT_ATOMS: atom_id res chain seq x y z
N MET A 1 -10.63 -5.34 -7.78
CA MET A 1 -9.47 -4.44 -7.81
C MET A 1 -8.33 -5.21 -7.19
N THR A 2 -7.34 -5.63 -7.97
CA THR A 2 -6.25 -6.46 -7.48
C THR A 2 -5.12 -5.52 -7.08
N ASP A 3 -4.89 -5.36 -5.78
CA ASP A 3 -3.78 -4.56 -5.28
C ASP A 3 -2.49 -5.38 -5.47
N ILE A 4 -1.62 -4.98 -6.39
CA ILE A 4 -0.30 -5.60 -6.52
C ILE A 4 0.61 -4.98 -5.47
N LEU A 5 1.16 -5.84 -4.63
CA LEU A 5 1.95 -5.51 -3.46
C LEU A 5 3.38 -5.97 -3.73
N ILE A 6 4.31 -5.03 -3.91
CA ILE A 6 5.71 -5.30 -4.25
C ILE A 6 6.60 -4.88 -3.07
N MET A 7 7.32 -5.85 -2.51
CA MET A 7 8.38 -5.57 -1.54
C MET A 7 9.66 -5.18 -2.29
N TYR A 8 10.30 -4.09 -1.87
CA TYR A 8 11.57 -3.64 -2.42
C TYR A 8 12.53 -3.28 -1.30
N ARG A 9 13.76 -3.82 -1.37
CA ARG A 9 14.85 -3.47 -0.45
C ARG A 9 15.73 -2.40 -1.09
N ILE A 10 15.87 -1.25 -0.43
CA ILE A 10 16.75 -0.17 -0.91
C ILE A 10 18.20 -0.40 -0.48
N GLU A 11 19.15 0.32 -1.10
CA GLU A 11 20.61 0.18 -0.84
C GLU A 11 21.01 0.36 0.63
N LEU A 12 20.23 1.14 1.39
CA LEU A 12 20.41 1.33 2.82
C LEU A 12 19.97 0.12 3.68
N GLY A 13 19.51 -0.96 3.05
CA GLY A 13 19.04 -2.18 3.71
C GLY A 13 17.62 -2.10 4.28
N GLN A 14 16.92 -0.99 4.06
CA GLN A 14 15.54 -0.81 4.51
C GLN A 14 14.57 -1.50 3.54
N ASP A 15 13.65 -2.30 4.10
CA ASP A 15 12.56 -2.92 3.34
C ASP A 15 11.37 -1.94 3.27
N LEU A 16 10.90 -1.72 2.05
CA LEU A 16 9.79 -0.82 1.73
C LEU A 16 8.71 -1.60 0.99
N MET A 17 7.47 -1.19 1.23
CA MET A 17 6.32 -1.74 0.55
C MET A 17 5.80 -0.77 -0.51
N PHE A 18 5.73 -1.23 -1.74
CA PHE A 18 5.15 -0.50 -2.86
C PHE A 18 3.78 -1.07 -3.16
N LYS A 19 2.75 -0.33 -2.78
CA LYS A 19 1.39 -0.62 -3.21
C LYS A 19 1.19 -0.02 -4.59
N PHE A 20 1.09 -0.90 -5.58
CA PHE A 20 0.79 -0.51 -6.94
C PHE A 20 -0.66 -0.07 -7.05
N ILE A 21 -0.86 1.11 -7.63
CA ILE A 21 -2.17 1.62 -7.98
C ILE A 21 -2.21 1.65 -9.51
N GLU A 22 -2.53 0.51 -10.11
CA GLU A 22 -2.69 0.40 -11.56
C GLU A 22 -3.80 1.34 -12.04
N GLU A 23 -3.58 1.94 -13.21
CA GLU A 23 -4.63 2.46 -14.13
C GLU A 23 -5.65 3.48 -13.59
N LEU A 24 -5.60 3.89 -12.32
CA LEU A 24 -6.56 4.83 -11.79
C LEU A 24 -6.40 6.18 -12.48
N PHE A 25 -5.17 6.67 -12.72
CA PHE A 25 -4.98 8.00 -13.30
C PHE A 25 -5.28 8.13 -14.80
N GLU A 26 -5.15 7.07 -15.59
CA GLU A 26 -5.61 7.09 -17.00
C GLU A 26 -7.13 6.90 -17.12
N LYS A 27 -7.75 6.11 -16.22
CA LYS A 27 -9.22 5.99 -16.12
C LYS A 27 -9.88 7.18 -15.40
N ILE A 28 -9.10 8.03 -14.73
CA ILE A 28 -9.43 9.34 -14.13
C ILE A 28 -9.68 10.40 -15.23
N GLN A 29 -10.49 10.06 -16.23
CA GLN A 29 -11.35 11.09 -16.83
C GLN A 29 -12.52 11.42 -15.87
N ASP A 30 -12.81 10.53 -14.92
CA ASP A 30 -13.74 10.77 -13.84
C ASP A 30 -13.05 11.46 -12.65
N GLY A 31 -13.34 12.76 -12.46
CA GLY A 31 -12.76 13.60 -11.41
C GLY A 31 -13.00 13.05 -10.00
N TYR A 32 -14.06 12.27 -9.80
CA TYR A 32 -14.44 11.73 -8.50
C TYR A 32 -13.42 10.72 -7.95
N LEU A 33 -12.93 9.79 -8.78
CA LEU A 33 -11.95 8.79 -8.36
C LEU A 33 -10.60 9.42 -7.99
N ARG A 34 -10.22 10.48 -8.72
CA ARG A 34 -9.00 11.25 -8.45
C ARG A 34 -9.08 11.95 -7.11
N GLU A 35 -10.20 12.60 -6.84
CA GLU A 35 -10.42 13.31 -5.58
C GLU A 35 -10.41 12.34 -4.41
N GLY A 36 -11.06 11.17 -4.54
CA GLY A 36 -11.02 10.12 -3.53
C GLY A 36 -9.59 9.70 -3.17
N LEU A 37 -8.77 9.39 -4.18
CA LEU A 37 -7.38 8.99 -3.97
C LEU A 37 -6.53 10.11 -3.33
N ILE A 38 -6.72 11.35 -3.77
CA ILE A 38 -6.02 12.50 -3.18
C ILE A 38 -6.40 12.67 -1.70
N GLN A 39 -7.68 12.49 -1.34
CA GLN A 39 -8.11 12.56 0.05
C GLN A 39 -7.55 11.41 0.89
N GLU A 40 -7.51 10.20 0.34
CA GLU A 40 -6.90 9.05 1.01
C GLU A 40 -5.42 9.31 1.32
N ILE A 41 -4.64 9.79 0.34
CA ILE A 41 -3.23 10.17 0.54
C ILE A 41 -3.10 11.25 1.62
N LYS A 42 -3.95 12.30 1.58
CA LYS A 42 -3.93 13.37 2.60
C LYS A 42 -4.24 12.87 4.00
N ILE A 43 -5.12 11.88 4.14
CA ILE A 43 -5.43 11.26 5.43
C ILE A 43 -4.23 10.45 5.90
N MET A 44 -3.69 9.57 5.04
CA MET A 44 -2.52 8.75 5.37
C MET A 44 -1.31 9.58 5.81
N GLN A 45 -1.01 10.69 5.11
CA GLN A 45 0.07 11.62 5.47
C GLN A 45 -0.04 12.21 6.89
N LYS A 46 -1.26 12.27 7.45
CA LYS A 46 -1.50 12.82 8.80
C LYS A 46 -1.40 11.76 9.90
N LEU A 47 -1.50 10.48 9.56
CA LEU A 47 -1.46 9.39 10.53
C LEU A 47 0.00 9.06 10.88
N LYS A 48 0.35 9.24 12.16
CA LYS A 48 1.67 8.86 12.71
C LYS A 48 1.46 8.11 14.01
N SER A 49 1.72 6.82 14.00
CA SER A 49 1.55 5.92 15.14
C SER A 49 2.37 4.66 14.93
N SER A 50 2.86 4.03 15.99
CA SER A 50 3.51 2.72 15.93
C SER A 50 2.55 1.57 15.59
N TYR A 51 1.24 1.84 15.51
CA TYR A 51 0.19 0.86 15.24
C TYR A 51 -0.55 1.12 13.92
N ILE A 52 -0.06 2.06 13.10
CA ILE A 52 -0.63 2.38 11.79
C ILE A 52 0.50 2.31 10.78
N ALA A 53 0.29 1.56 9.70
CA ALA A 53 1.26 1.43 8.62
C ALA A 53 1.67 2.83 8.11
N THR A 54 2.94 3.15 8.27
CA THR A 54 3.52 4.45 7.99
C THR A 54 3.49 4.72 6.49
N PHE A 55 2.83 5.80 6.12
CA PHE A 55 2.94 6.37 4.79
C PHE A 55 4.28 7.10 4.65
N LEU A 56 5.04 6.78 3.59
CA LEU A 56 6.34 7.38 3.34
C LEU A 56 6.27 8.39 2.19
N ASP A 57 5.76 7.98 1.03
CA ASP A 57 5.68 8.84 -0.15
C ASP A 57 4.71 8.32 -1.24
N VAL A 58 4.49 9.12 -2.28
CA VAL A 58 3.88 8.70 -3.55
C VAL A 58 4.89 8.88 -4.68
N MET A 59 5.12 7.81 -5.45
CA MET A 59 5.99 7.84 -6.62
C MET A 59 5.17 7.69 -7.90
N LYS A 60 5.50 8.47 -8.94
CA LYS A 60 4.96 8.30 -10.29
C LYS A 60 6.05 7.77 -11.22
N MET A 61 5.80 6.64 -11.88
CA MET A 61 6.72 6.04 -12.85
C MET A 61 5.93 5.34 -13.96
N ASN A 62 6.33 5.52 -15.22
CA ASN A 62 5.72 4.86 -16.39
C ASN A 62 4.18 4.97 -16.42
N ASN A 63 3.68 6.18 -16.13
CA ASN A 63 2.26 6.52 -15.99
C ASN A 63 1.48 5.81 -14.86
N ASN A 64 2.17 5.05 -14.02
CA ASN A 64 1.61 4.44 -12.83
C ASN A 64 1.93 5.25 -11.58
N TYR A 65 1.08 5.09 -10.58
CA TYR A 65 1.29 5.66 -9.25
C TYR A 65 1.52 4.53 -8.25
N TYR A 66 2.44 4.79 -7.34
CA TYR A 66 2.84 3.87 -6.29
C TYR A 66 2.72 4.60 -4.97
N ILE A 67 2.01 4.00 -4.02
CA ILE A 67 2.08 4.41 -2.63
C ILE A 67 3.23 3.64 -1.99
N ILE A 68 4.11 4.38 -1.30
CA ILE A 68 5.24 3.82 -0.58
C ILE A 68 4.89 3.82 0.90
N GLN A 69 4.96 2.65 1.53
CA GLN A 69 4.72 2.45 2.95
C GLN A 69 5.85 1.65 3.58
N GLU A 70 5.88 1.63 4.91
CA GLU A 70 6.69 0.67 5.63
C GLU A 70 6.30 -0.77 5.25
N TYR A 71 7.28 -1.67 5.31
CA TYR A 71 7.03 -3.09 5.14
C TYR A 71 6.63 -3.72 6.47
N CYS A 72 5.48 -4.40 6.48
CA CYS A 72 4.98 -5.16 7.63
C CYS A 72 5.28 -6.65 7.42
N ASP A 73 6.30 -7.17 8.12
CA ASP A 73 6.80 -8.55 7.98
C ASP A 73 5.96 -9.62 8.68
N GLY A 74 5.00 -9.22 9.52
CA GLY A 74 4.12 -10.12 10.27
C GLY A 74 2.91 -10.68 9.51
N GLY A 75 2.72 -10.31 8.24
CA GLY A 75 1.52 -10.66 7.47
C GLY A 75 0.25 -9.95 7.96
N ASN A 76 -0.92 -10.40 7.50
CA ASN A 76 -2.20 -9.87 7.98
C ASN A 76 -2.92 -10.85 8.93
N PHE A 77 -3.89 -10.32 9.68
CA PHE A 77 -4.61 -11.12 10.68
C PHE A 77 -5.47 -12.23 10.05
N ASP A 78 -6.02 -12.01 8.86
CA ASP A 78 -6.84 -13.00 8.16
C ASP A 78 -6.02 -14.24 7.76
N GLU A 79 -4.79 -14.05 7.30
CA GLU A 79 -3.82 -15.11 7.01
C GLU A 79 -3.46 -15.89 8.28
N GLN A 80 -3.23 -15.19 9.39
CA GLN A 80 -2.90 -15.82 10.66
C GLN A 80 -4.07 -16.67 11.19
N ILE A 81 -5.30 -16.17 11.04
CA ILE A 81 -6.52 -16.93 11.32
C ILE A 81 -6.55 -18.19 10.43
N TYR A 82 -6.38 -18.03 9.12
CA TYR A 82 -6.49 -19.13 8.16
C TYR A 82 -5.46 -20.24 8.44
N ILE A 83 -4.21 -19.87 8.70
CA ILE A 83 -3.14 -20.81 9.06
C ILE A 83 -3.53 -21.60 10.31
N LYS A 84 -4.01 -20.91 11.36
CA LYS A 84 -4.38 -21.56 12.63
C LYS A 84 -5.48 -22.61 12.45
N TYR A 85 -6.55 -22.28 11.70
CA TYR A 85 -7.66 -23.20 11.50
C TYR A 85 -7.35 -24.39 10.58
N ILE A 86 -6.33 -24.28 9.72
CA ILE A 86 -5.87 -25.40 8.89
C ILE A 86 -4.80 -26.23 9.60
N SER A 87 -3.94 -25.64 10.42
CA SER A 87 -2.93 -26.38 11.18
C SER A 87 -3.49 -27.25 12.31
N ASP A 88 -4.75 -27.01 12.69
CA ASP A 88 -5.47 -27.81 13.70
C ASP A 88 -6.14 -29.08 13.09
N PHE A 89 -5.93 -29.36 11.80
CA PHE A 89 -6.31 -30.59 11.08
C PHE A 89 -5.08 -31.32 10.55
#